data_AF-A0A644ZMW4-F1
#
_entry.id   AF-A0A644ZMW4-F1
#
_cell.length_a   1.000
_cell.length_b   1.000
_cell.length_c   1.000
_cell.angle_alpha   90.00
_cell.angle_beta   90.00
_cell.angle_gamma   90.00
#
_symmetry.space_group_name_H-M   'P 1'
#
loop_
_entity.id
_entity.type
_entity.pdbx_description
1 polymer ?
#
loop_
_entity_poly.entity_id
_entity_poly.type
_entity_poly.pdbx_seq_one_letter_code
_entity_poly.pdbx_strand_id
1 'polypeptide(L)'
;MTVVMVPIVIYACWYGNYSPWVAGMFKLPMETWRWILVVYIFLASVLPVWLLLQPRDYLASYFLYFAVIIGAIGMIMGKGESFQVVLPAFKGFVANGQYIWPMLFIIVACGAVSGFHSLVGSGTTSKQLKKEKDSVIVGYGSMLLEGVVAVIAIGTVMLSGVIAKGGPTITYAEGFGKFASIVGIDPKIGMSLGLLAINSFLLTSLDTATRLTRYQIQELTNMKVDKYTATLITVAAAMALLLVKTHGPTGNVIPAWAAIWPIFGASNQLVAALALLAIGVWVAKGLKKNNQFAMVPMWFMLVTTVAALGIMIKDNLAYASPNYVLVVPSIILLVLALLMVFESMKALKQAQKDL
;
A
#
# COMPACT_ATOMS: atom_id res chain seq x y z
N MET A 1 -4.88 -21.77 19.01
CA MET A 1 -3.72 -21.13 18.35
C MET A 1 -3.48 -19.72 18.89
N THR A 2 -4.47 -18.83 18.89
CA THR A 2 -4.37 -17.42 19.33
C THR A 2 -3.81 -17.24 20.74
N VAL A 3 -4.38 -17.95 21.72
CA VAL A 3 -4.01 -17.88 23.15
C VAL A 3 -2.56 -18.32 23.40
N VAL A 4 -1.98 -19.08 22.46
CA VAL A 4 -0.60 -19.58 22.58
C VAL A 4 0.36 -18.70 21.77
N MET A 5 0.04 -18.41 20.51
CA MET A 5 0.96 -17.73 19.59
C MET A 5 1.10 -16.23 19.86
N VAL A 6 0.02 -15.55 20.26
CA VAL A 6 0.09 -14.11 20.57
C VAL A 6 1.02 -13.83 21.76
N PRO A 7 0.89 -14.52 22.92
CA PRO A 7 1.83 -14.35 24.03
C PRO A 7 3.27 -14.70 23.68
N ILE A 8 3.48 -15.78 22.88
CA ILE A 8 4.83 -16.17 22.45
C ILE A 8 5.49 -15.06 21.65
N VAL A 9 4.78 -14.46 20.70
CA VAL A 9 5.38 -13.39 19.88
C VAL A 9 5.57 -12.10 20.68
N ILE A 10 4.65 -11.75 21.58
CA ILE A 10 4.86 -10.61 22.51
C ILE A 10 6.09 -10.86 23.39
N TYR A 11 6.22 -12.06 23.94
CA TYR A 11 7.40 -12.46 24.72
C TYR A 11 8.67 -12.42 23.88
N ALA A 12 8.63 -12.88 22.62
CA ALA A 12 9.77 -12.82 21.71
C ALA A 12 10.17 -11.38 21.40
N CYS A 13 9.21 -10.45 21.23
CA CYS A 13 9.50 -9.03 21.09
C CYS A 13 10.16 -8.45 22.33
N TRP A 14 9.67 -8.82 23.51
CA TRP A 14 10.25 -8.37 24.77
C TRP A 14 11.66 -8.93 24.98
N TYR A 15 11.79 -10.26 25.01
CA TYR A 15 13.05 -10.96 25.24
C TYR A 15 14.10 -10.66 24.16
N GLY A 16 13.70 -10.62 22.88
CA GLY A 16 14.59 -10.31 21.77
C GLY A 16 15.24 -8.93 21.87
N ASN A 17 14.58 -7.95 22.50
CA ASN A 17 15.14 -6.61 22.71
C ASN A 17 16.23 -6.53 23.77
N TYR A 18 16.25 -7.48 24.70
CA TYR A 18 17.20 -7.53 25.81
C TYR A 18 18.19 -8.68 25.72
N SER A 19 18.03 -9.56 24.72
CA SER A 19 18.89 -10.73 24.51
C SER A 19 19.91 -10.50 23.39
N PRO A 20 21.21 -10.30 23.73
CA PRO A 20 22.24 -10.00 22.73
C PRO A 20 22.45 -11.13 21.71
N TRP A 21 22.25 -12.39 22.12
CA TRP A 21 22.42 -13.54 21.24
C TRP A 21 21.31 -13.59 20.18
N VAL A 22 20.06 -13.29 20.55
CA VAL A 22 18.94 -13.24 19.60
C VAL A 22 19.15 -12.10 18.61
N ALA A 23 19.47 -10.90 19.11
CA ALA A 23 19.76 -9.75 18.27
C ALA A 23 20.94 -10.01 17.32
N GLY A 24 21.98 -10.70 17.79
CA GLY A 24 23.14 -11.08 16.99
C GLY A 24 22.82 -12.11 15.90
N MET A 25 22.02 -13.13 16.22
CA MET A 25 21.68 -14.23 15.30
C MET A 25 20.87 -13.74 14.08
N PHE A 26 19.97 -12.77 14.27
CA PHE A 26 19.09 -12.25 13.21
C PHE A 26 19.60 -10.96 12.55
N LYS A 27 20.79 -10.46 12.95
CA LYS A 27 21.45 -9.33 12.31
C LYS A 27 22.17 -9.77 11.02
N LEU A 28 21.39 -10.23 10.05
CA LEU A 28 21.89 -10.63 8.75
C LEU A 28 22.08 -9.41 7.82
N PRO A 29 23.06 -9.45 6.90
CA PRO A 29 23.20 -8.43 5.87
C PRO A 29 21.93 -8.25 5.04
N MET A 30 21.72 -7.04 4.53
CA MET A 30 20.56 -6.70 3.70
C MET A 30 20.40 -7.64 2.49
N GLU A 31 21.49 -8.03 1.83
CA GLU A 31 21.46 -8.96 0.71
C GLU A 31 21.00 -10.37 1.10
N THR A 32 21.37 -10.84 2.29
CA THR A 32 20.90 -12.14 2.80
C THR A 32 19.39 -12.11 3.03
N TRP A 33 18.89 -11.05 3.68
CA TRP A 33 17.44 -10.87 3.85
C TRP A 33 16.70 -10.76 2.53
N ARG A 34 17.29 -10.11 1.52
CA ARG A 34 16.71 -10.01 0.17
C ARG A 34 16.46 -11.39 -0.42
N TRP A 35 17.44 -12.29 -0.40
CA TRP A 35 17.28 -13.65 -0.91
C TRP A 35 16.33 -14.50 -0.08
N ILE A 36 16.34 -14.37 1.25
CA ILE A 36 15.37 -15.04 2.12
C ILE A 36 13.95 -14.63 1.73
N LEU A 37 13.71 -13.33 1.52
CA LEU A 37 12.39 -12.83 1.12
C LEU A 37 11.97 -13.29 -0.27
N VAL A 38 12.90 -13.41 -1.22
CA VAL A 38 12.65 -13.97 -2.56
C VAL A 38 12.19 -15.42 -2.49
N VAL A 39 12.88 -16.25 -1.71
CA VAL A 39 12.48 -17.66 -1.52
C VAL A 39 11.15 -17.73 -0.80
N TYR A 40 10.98 -16.96 0.27
CA TYR A 40 9.74 -16.87 1.03
C TYR A 40 8.56 -16.51 0.14
N ILE A 41 8.69 -15.48 -0.70
CA ILE A 41 7.56 -14.95 -1.48
C ILE A 41 7.17 -15.88 -2.63
N PHE A 42 8.14 -16.59 -3.20
CA PHE A 42 7.87 -17.66 -4.16
C PHE A 42 7.01 -18.75 -3.52
N LEU A 43 7.42 -19.25 -2.35
CA LEU A 43 6.68 -20.26 -1.61
C LEU A 43 5.29 -19.75 -1.20
N ALA A 44 5.21 -18.54 -0.67
CA ALA A 44 3.94 -17.94 -0.23
C ALA A 44 2.93 -17.83 -1.37
N SER A 45 3.36 -17.38 -2.56
CA SER A 45 2.50 -17.28 -3.73
C SER A 45 1.97 -18.65 -4.18
N VAL A 46 2.82 -19.68 -4.22
CA VAL A 46 2.49 -21.03 -4.73
C VAL A 46 1.66 -21.86 -3.75
N LEU A 47 1.94 -21.74 -2.46
CA LEU A 47 1.27 -22.53 -1.42
C LEU A 47 -0.19 -22.13 -1.23
N PRO A 48 -1.05 -23.06 -0.79
CA PRO A 48 -2.44 -22.75 -0.48
C PRO A 48 -2.56 -21.67 0.60
N VAL A 49 -3.56 -20.80 0.44
CA VAL A 49 -3.81 -19.66 1.35
C VAL A 49 -3.93 -20.08 2.82
N TRP A 50 -4.59 -21.21 3.10
CA TRP A 50 -4.81 -21.71 4.44
C TRP A 50 -3.53 -22.19 5.15
N LEU A 51 -2.48 -22.53 4.39
CA LEU A 51 -1.26 -23.11 4.96
C LEU A 51 -0.32 -22.03 5.51
N LEU A 52 -0.18 -20.90 4.80
CA LEU A 52 0.78 -19.86 5.16
C LEU A 52 0.13 -18.49 5.36
N LEU A 53 -0.60 -17.97 4.37
CA LEU A 53 -1.19 -16.63 4.45
C LEU A 53 -2.15 -16.54 5.63
N GLN A 54 -3.13 -17.43 5.72
CA GLN A 54 -4.24 -17.29 6.67
C GLN A 54 -3.79 -17.34 8.13
N PRO A 55 -2.94 -18.28 8.58
CA PRO A 55 -2.48 -18.30 9.97
C PRO A 55 -1.57 -17.12 10.31
N ARG A 56 -0.75 -16.68 9.35
CA ARG A 56 0.14 -15.53 9.50
C ARG A 56 -0.63 -14.22 9.58
N ASP A 57 -1.52 -13.96 8.63
CA ASP A 57 -2.31 -12.73 8.56
C ASP A 57 -3.24 -12.62 9.76
N TYR A 58 -3.79 -13.75 10.23
CA TYR A 58 -4.53 -13.82 11.48
C TYR A 58 -3.69 -13.33 12.66
N LEU A 59 -2.46 -13.82 12.81
CA LEU A 59 -1.55 -13.35 13.87
C LEU A 59 -1.16 -11.87 13.70
N ALA A 60 -0.87 -11.44 12.46
CA ALA A 60 -0.55 -10.05 12.13
C ALA A 60 -1.68 -9.08 12.47
N SER A 61 -2.95 -9.50 12.30
CA SER A 61 -4.11 -8.67 12.61
C SER A 61 -4.18 -8.26 14.09
N TYR A 62 -3.79 -9.14 15.01
CA TYR A 62 -3.74 -8.81 16.44
C TYR A 62 -2.73 -7.70 16.72
N PHE A 63 -1.54 -7.76 16.10
CA PHE A 63 -0.53 -6.72 16.24
C PHE A 63 -1.00 -5.39 15.66
N LEU A 64 -1.72 -5.43 14.54
CA LEU A 64 -2.32 -4.23 13.97
C LEU A 64 -3.37 -3.65 14.93
N TYR A 65 -4.25 -4.48 15.52
CA TYR A 65 -5.23 -4.00 16.50
C TYR A 65 -4.59 -3.42 17.75
N PHE A 66 -3.55 -4.06 18.29
CA PHE A 66 -2.80 -3.49 19.42
C PHE A 66 -2.14 -2.17 19.04
N ALA A 67 -1.51 -2.10 17.86
CA ALA A 67 -0.91 -0.86 17.37
C ALA A 67 -1.94 0.26 17.20
N VAL A 68 -3.12 -0.05 16.65
CA VAL A 68 -4.20 0.94 16.51
C VAL A 68 -4.69 1.43 17.88
N ILE A 69 -4.92 0.52 18.84
CA ILE A 69 -5.40 0.90 20.18
C ILE A 69 -4.36 1.75 20.91
N ILE A 70 -3.11 1.28 20.98
CA ILE A 70 -2.02 1.99 21.66
C ILE A 70 -1.75 3.33 20.98
N GLY A 71 -1.68 3.35 19.65
CA GLY A 71 -1.44 4.56 18.87
C GLY A 71 -2.57 5.58 19.02
N ALA A 72 -3.83 5.14 19.02
CA ALA A 72 -4.98 6.02 19.23
C ALA A 72 -4.98 6.61 20.64
N ILE A 73 -4.72 5.81 21.68
CA ILE A 73 -4.61 6.30 23.06
C ILE A 73 -3.46 7.31 23.17
N GLY A 74 -2.27 6.97 22.68
CA GLY A 74 -1.11 7.85 22.72
C GLY A 74 -1.32 9.14 21.94
N MET A 75 -2.06 9.11 20.84
CA MET A 75 -2.41 10.29 20.06
C MET A 75 -3.40 11.22 20.80
N ILE A 76 -4.42 10.66 21.45
CA ILE A 76 -5.45 11.44 22.15
C ILE A 76 -4.94 11.98 23.50
N MET A 77 -4.15 11.17 24.20
CA MET A 77 -3.69 11.46 25.57
C MET A 77 -2.29 12.07 25.63
N GLY A 78 -1.52 12.06 24.52
CA GLY A 78 -0.19 12.64 24.44
C GLY A 78 -0.20 14.13 24.75
N LYS A 79 0.49 14.54 25.83
CA LYS A 79 0.56 15.93 26.31
C LYS A 79 1.94 16.24 26.90
N GLY A 80 2.29 17.51 26.95
CA GLY A 80 3.54 18.01 27.55
C GLY A 80 4.72 18.07 26.57
N GLU A 81 5.90 18.37 27.11
CA GLU A 81 7.10 18.68 26.32
C GLU A 81 7.57 17.52 25.41
N SER A 82 7.27 16.28 25.79
CA SER A 82 7.62 15.09 25.00
C SER A 82 6.75 14.88 23.75
N PHE A 83 5.64 15.62 23.61
CA PHE A 83 4.65 15.48 22.53
C PHE A 83 4.46 16.78 21.73
N GLN A 84 5.49 17.62 21.65
CA GLN A 84 5.41 18.83 20.86
C GLN A 84 5.32 18.51 19.37
N VAL A 85 4.33 19.10 18.71
CA VAL A 85 4.16 19.04 17.26
C VAL A 85 5.18 19.99 16.63
N VAL A 86 6.16 19.43 15.95
CA VAL A 86 7.27 20.19 15.34
C VAL A 86 6.90 20.70 13.95
N LEU A 87 5.97 20.02 13.27
CA LEU A 87 5.52 20.42 11.93
C LEU A 87 4.44 21.50 11.99
N PRO A 88 4.53 22.54 11.13
CA PRO A 88 3.44 23.50 11.00
C PRO A 88 2.19 22.81 10.45
N ALA A 89 1.02 23.23 10.93
CA ALA A 89 -0.28 22.67 10.54
C ALA A 89 -0.58 22.84 9.04
N PHE A 90 -0.03 23.88 8.40
CA PHE A 90 -0.20 24.13 6.98
C PHE A 90 1.09 24.69 6.38
N LYS A 91 1.55 24.11 5.26
CA LYS A 91 2.74 24.55 4.51
C LYS A 91 2.43 25.20 3.16
N GLY A 92 1.15 25.26 2.77
CA GLY A 92 0.74 25.72 1.44
C GLY A 92 0.33 24.59 0.50
N PHE A 93 -0.05 24.97 -0.71
CA PHE A 93 -0.45 24.06 -1.80
C PHE A 93 0.69 23.74 -2.79
N VAL A 94 1.90 24.20 -2.48
CA VAL A 94 3.10 24.02 -3.30
C VAL A 94 4.16 23.32 -2.45
N ALA A 95 4.69 22.21 -2.95
CA ALA A 95 5.77 21.45 -2.33
C ALA A 95 6.86 21.21 -3.38
N ASN A 96 8.12 21.51 -3.04
CA ASN A 96 9.27 21.37 -3.94
C ASN A 96 9.07 22.06 -5.31
N GLY A 97 8.45 23.24 -5.31
CA GLY A 97 8.19 24.02 -6.54
C GLY A 97 7.06 23.49 -7.43
N GLN A 98 6.33 22.46 -6.98
CA GLN A 98 5.20 21.88 -7.71
C GLN A 98 3.92 21.99 -6.89
N TYR A 99 2.77 22.19 -7.56
CA TYR A 99 1.48 22.12 -6.90
C TYR A 99 1.24 20.70 -6.37
N ILE A 100 0.58 20.59 -5.21
CA ILE A 100 0.25 19.28 -4.62
C ILE A 100 -0.73 18.50 -5.50
N TRP A 101 -1.62 19.18 -6.23
CA TRP A 101 -2.43 18.53 -7.27
C TRP A 101 -1.65 18.53 -8.59
N PRO A 102 -1.62 17.41 -9.34
CA PRO A 102 -2.32 16.13 -9.08
C PRO A 102 -1.51 15.11 -8.27
N MET A 103 -0.22 15.35 -8.05
CA MET A 103 0.72 14.33 -7.57
C MET A 103 0.43 13.79 -6.17
N LEU A 104 -0.18 14.57 -5.27
CA LEU A 104 -0.55 14.13 -3.92
C LEU A 104 -1.48 12.91 -3.97
N PHE A 105 -2.48 12.94 -4.85
CA PHE A 105 -3.45 11.85 -5.00
C PHE A 105 -2.84 10.60 -5.67
N ILE A 106 -1.70 10.77 -6.34
CA ILE A 106 -0.93 9.67 -6.91
C ILE A 106 0.03 9.06 -5.89
N ILE A 107 0.75 9.90 -5.14
CA ILE A 107 1.76 9.48 -4.17
C ILE A 107 1.11 8.85 -2.93
N VAL A 108 0.01 9.44 -2.45
CA VAL A 108 -0.79 8.92 -1.33
C VAL A 108 -1.85 7.96 -1.87
N ALA A 109 -1.40 6.95 -2.63
CA ALA A 109 -2.23 6.09 -3.47
C ALA A 109 -3.42 5.49 -2.71
N CYS A 110 -3.18 4.58 -1.76
CA CYS A 110 -4.23 3.91 -1.00
C CYS A 110 -5.00 4.84 -0.04
N GLY A 111 -4.46 6.01 0.29
CA GLY A 111 -5.10 6.97 1.20
C GLY A 111 -6.13 7.89 0.52
N ALA A 112 -6.07 8.06 -0.80
CA ALA A 112 -7.07 8.82 -1.56
C ALA A 112 -8.23 7.92 -2.04
N VAL A 113 -7.90 6.89 -2.84
CA VAL A 113 -8.79 5.79 -3.23
C VAL A 113 -7.90 4.63 -3.70
N SER A 114 -8.31 3.39 -3.46
CA SER A 114 -7.47 2.24 -3.79
C SER A 114 -8.11 1.28 -4.79
N GLY A 115 -7.51 1.20 -5.98
CA GLY A 115 -7.83 0.18 -6.97
C GLY A 115 -7.23 -1.18 -6.60
N PHE A 116 -6.08 -1.20 -5.92
CA PHE A 116 -5.49 -2.44 -5.44
C PHE A 116 -6.44 -3.17 -4.47
N HIS A 117 -7.07 -2.45 -3.54
CA HIS A 117 -8.05 -3.05 -2.63
C HIS A 117 -9.27 -3.64 -3.34
N SER A 118 -9.69 -3.12 -4.51
CA SER A 118 -10.78 -3.73 -5.28
C SER A 118 -10.34 -5.05 -5.95
N LEU A 119 -9.07 -5.16 -6.36
CA LEU A 119 -8.48 -6.43 -6.84
C LEU A 119 -8.36 -7.46 -5.71
N VAL A 120 -7.87 -7.04 -4.54
CA VAL A 120 -7.79 -7.89 -3.34
C VAL A 120 -9.18 -8.35 -2.91
N GLY A 121 -10.12 -7.42 -2.86
CA GLY A 121 -11.52 -7.63 -2.46
C GLY A 121 -12.22 -8.66 -3.35
N SER A 122 -12.03 -8.58 -4.67
CA SER A 122 -12.61 -9.50 -5.65
C SER A 122 -11.90 -10.86 -5.70
N GLY A 123 -10.57 -10.90 -5.53
CA GLY A 123 -9.79 -12.12 -5.69
C GLY A 123 -9.62 -12.99 -4.43
N THR A 124 -9.44 -12.36 -3.27
CA THR A 124 -9.04 -13.04 -2.01
C THR A 124 -10.05 -12.86 -0.88
N THR A 125 -10.53 -11.65 -0.63
CA THR A 125 -11.46 -11.36 0.49
C THR A 125 -12.84 -11.96 0.24
N SER A 126 -13.38 -11.79 -0.97
CA SER A 126 -14.69 -12.33 -1.38
C SER A 126 -14.85 -13.83 -1.09
N LYS A 127 -13.78 -14.61 -1.29
CA LYS A 127 -13.74 -16.07 -1.07
C LYS A 127 -13.68 -16.48 0.39
N GLN A 128 -13.40 -15.55 1.29
CA GLN A 128 -13.29 -15.77 2.74
C GLN A 128 -14.54 -15.28 3.49
N LEU A 129 -15.44 -14.54 2.84
CA LEU A 129 -16.69 -14.10 3.45
C LEU A 129 -17.66 -15.27 3.60
N LYS A 130 -18.31 -15.37 4.77
CA LYS A 130 -19.33 -16.40 5.03
C LYS A 130 -20.66 -16.09 4.35
N LYS A 131 -21.02 -14.80 4.28
CA LYS A 131 -22.23 -14.29 3.62
C LYS A 131 -21.99 -12.88 3.09
N GLU A 132 -22.79 -12.48 2.10
CA GLU A 132 -22.68 -11.17 1.44
C GLU A 132 -22.75 -9.98 2.41
N LYS A 133 -23.60 -10.06 3.45
CA LYS A 133 -23.73 -9.00 4.46
C LYS A 133 -22.43 -8.72 5.24
N ASP A 134 -21.51 -9.69 5.30
CA ASP A 134 -20.23 -9.51 5.97
C ASP A 134 -19.30 -8.60 5.15
N SER A 135 -19.55 -8.43 3.84
CA SER A 135 -18.75 -7.55 2.95
C SER A 135 -18.73 -6.10 3.42
N VAL A 136 -19.83 -5.62 4.02
CA VAL A 136 -19.91 -4.25 4.54
C VAL A 136 -18.94 -4.07 5.70
N ILE A 137 -19.01 -4.93 6.72
CA ILE A 137 -18.14 -4.82 7.90
C ILE A 137 -16.68 -5.04 7.51
N VAL A 138 -16.40 -6.05 6.67
CA VAL A 138 -15.04 -6.38 6.27
C VAL A 138 -14.46 -5.29 5.37
N GLY A 139 -15.16 -4.87 4.31
CA GLY A 139 -14.65 -3.88 3.36
C GLY A 139 -14.67 -2.45 3.90
N TYR A 140 -15.82 -1.97 4.37
CA TYR A 140 -15.93 -0.60 4.90
C TYR A 140 -15.17 -0.44 6.22
N GLY A 141 -15.28 -1.43 7.12
CA GLY A 141 -14.59 -1.41 8.40
C GLY A 141 -13.06 -1.47 8.26
N SER A 142 -12.52 -2.25 7.30
CA SER A 142 -11.09 -2.26 7.05
C SER A 142 -10.57 -0.92 6.52
N MET A 143 -11.32 -0.26 5.63
CA MET A 143 -10.94 1.05 5.09
C MET A 143 -10.94 2.14 6.17
N LEU A 144 -11.93 2.13 7.08
CA LEU A 144 -11.93 3.04 8.23
C LEU A 144 -10.71 2.80 9.13
N LEU A 145 -10.39 1.54 9.41
CA LEU A 145 -9.24 1.18 10.24
C LEU A 145 -7.91 1.58 9.58
N GLU A 146 -7.76 1.40 8.26
CA GLU A 146 -6.61 1.90 7.51
C GLU A 146 -6.48 3.43 7.61
N GLY A 147 -7.59 4.15 7.52
CA GLY A 147 -7.62 5.60 7.76
C GLY A 147 -7.11 6.00 9.15
N VAL A 148 -7.52 5.27 10.20
CA VAL A 148 -7.01 5.50 11.57
C VAL A 148 -5.52 5.24 11.66
N VAL A 149 -5.02 4.15 11.05
CA VAL A 149 -3.58 3.85 11.00
C VAL A 149 -2.81 4.96 10.29
N ALA A 150 -3.33 5.48 9.18
CA ALA A 150 -2.72 6.59 8.44
C ALA A 150 -2.62 7.87 9.29
N VAL A 151 -3.68 8.21 10.04
CA VAL A 151 -3.67 9.34 10.96
C VAL A 151 -2.61 9.13 12.06
N ILE A 152 -2.57 7.95 12.69
CA ILE A 152 -1.55 7.59 13.70
C ILE A 152 -0.15 7.77 13.12
N ALA A 153 0.10 7.26 11.91
CA ALA A 153 1.39 7.38 11.24
C ALA A 153 1.78 8.85 10.99
N ILE A 154 0.86 9.69 10.53
CA ILE A 154 1.11 11.14 10.39
C ILE A 154 1.44 11.76 11.76
N GLY A 155 0.73 11.39 12.82
CA GLY A 155 1.02 11.84 14.19
C GLY A 155 2.45 11.51 14.64
N THR A 156 2.95 10.30 14.34
CA THR A 156 4.35 9.94 14.65
C THR A 156 5.37 10.83 13.94
N VAL A 157 5.11 11.20 12.68
CA VAL A 157 5.97 12.08 11.89
C VAL A 157 5.88 13.53 12.38
N MET A 158 4.70 13.99 12.80
CA MET A 158 4.50 15.32 13.39
C MET A 158 5.31 15.55 14.67
N LEU A 159 5.51 14.49 15.47
CA LEU A 159 6.36 14.52 16.66
C LEU A 159 7.86 14.52 16.33
N SER A 160 8.25 13.87 15.23
CA SER A 160 9.66 13.80 14.82
C SER A 160 10.10 15.07 14.06
N GLY A 161 9.19 15.70 13.34
CA GLY A 161 9.48 16.87 12.50
C GLY A 161 10.19 16.54 11.19
N VAL A 162 10.93 15.42 11.15
CA VAL A 162 11.72 14.94 10.01
C VAL A 162 11.60 13.43 9.87
N ILE A 163 12.05 12.90 8.73
CA ILE A 163 12.23 11.46 8.58
C ILE A 163 13.55 11.07 9.25
N ALA A 164 13.48 10.19 10.24
CA ALA A 164 14.60 9.72 11.04
C ALA A 164 15.63 8.94 10.20
N LYS A 165 16.87 8.85 10.71
CA LYS A 165 17.94 8.07 10.10
C LYS A 165 17.58 6.58 10.13
N GLY A 166 17.26 6.03 8.96
CA GLY A 166 16.69 4.68 8.82
C GLY A 166 15.36 4.66 8.07
N GLY A 167 14.79 5.83 7.78
CA GLY A 167 13.66 6.00 6.88
C GLY A 167 12.29 6.05 7.57
N PRO A 168 11.20 6.02 6.79
CA PRO A 168 9.84 6.20 7.30
C PRO A 168 9.41 5.14 8.33
N THR A 169 9.90 3.90 8.18
CA THR A 169 9.57 2.78 9.08
C THR A 169 10.12 3.00 10.49
N ILE A 170 11.37 3.46 10.61
CA ILE A 170 11.98 3.83 11.89
C ILE A 170 11.30 5.06 12.48
N THR A 171 11.01 6.07 11.66
CA THR A 171 10.31 7.30 12.10
C THR A 171 8.97 6.98 12.75
N TYR A 172 8.19 6.11 12.09
CA TYR A 172 6.93 5.63 12.67
C TYR A 172 7.15 4.90 13.99
N ALA A 173 8.11 3.98 14.03
CA ALA A 173 8.35 3.15 15.20
C ALA A 173 8.81 3.98 16.42
N GLU A 174 9.67 4.98 16.21
CA GLU A 174 10.10 5.90 17.27
C GLU A 174 8.93 6.70 17.83
N GLY A 175 8.10 7.29 16.96
CA GLY A 175 6.90 8.01 17.41
C GLY A 175 5.87 7.09 18.07
N PHE A 176 5.72 5.87 17.55
CA PHE A 176 4.85 4.85 18.14
C PHE A 176 5.37 4.41 19.52
N GLY A 177 6.69 4.31 19.72
CA GLY A 177 7.30 4.07 21.03
C GLY A 177 6.97 5.17 22.05
N LYS A 178 6.95 6.44 21.61
CA LYS A 178 6.46 7.55 22.45
C LYS A 178 4.97 7.43 22.77
N PHE A 179 4.13 7.05 21.81
CA PHE A 179 2.71 6.78 22.09
C PHE A 179 2.52 5.62 23.06
N ALA A 180 3.34 4.57 22.95
CA ALA A 180 3.29 3.43 23.85
C ALA A 180 3.68 3.79 25.30
N SER A 181 4.54 4.79 25.51
CA SER A 181 4.91 5.21 26.86
C SER A 181 3.76 5.84 27.65
N ILE A 182 2.76 6.40 26.96
CA ILE A 182 1.54 6.94 27.59
C ILE A 182 0.74 5.83 28.28
N VAL A 183 0.76 4.62 27.75
CA VAL A 183 0.06 3.45 28.32
C VAL A 183 0.96 2.63 29.24
N GLY A 184 2.13 3.16 29.64
CA GLY A 184 3.06 2.50 30.55
C GLY A 184 3.95 1.43 29.92
N ILE A 185 4.02 1.36 28.59
CA ILE A 185 4.91 0.45 27.87
C ILE A 185 6.26 1.13 27.66
N ASP A 186 7.36 0.43 27.96
CA ASP A 186 8.71 0.94 27.69
C ASP A 186 8.85 1.36 26.20
N PRO A 187 9.38 2.56 25.89
CA PRO A 187 9.47 3.05 24.53
C PRO A 187 10.22 2.13 23.56
N LYS A 188 11.21 1.36 24.03
CA LYS A 188 11.99 0.42 23.22
C LYS A 188 11.15 -0.80 22.81
N ILE A 189 10.34 -1.30 23.74
CA ILE A 189 9.36 -2.35 23.46
C ILE A 189 8.30 -1.81 22.50
N GLY A 190 7.77 -0.60 22.76
CA GLY A 190 6.81 0.09 21.90
C GLY A 190 7.33 0.21 20.46
N MET A 191 8.54 0.71 20.27
CA MET A 191 9.19 0.81 18.96
C MET A 191 9.24 -0.55 18.24
N SER A 192 9.59 -1.61 18.97
CA SER A 192 9.68 -2.96 18.40
C SER A 192 8.32 -3.53 17.99
N LEU A 193 7.28 -3.27 18.79
CA LEU A 193 5.90 -3.63 18.44
C LEU A 193 5.42 -2.85 17.20
N GLY A 194 5.75 -1.56 17.12
CA GLY A 194 5.45 -0.73 15.95
C GLY A 194 6.15 -1.24 14.68
N LEU A 195 7.44 -1.58 14.77
CA LEU A 195 8.18 -2.19 13.65
C LEU A 195 7.60 -3.55 13.25
N LEU A 196 7.21 -4.38 14.23
CA LEU A 196 6.59 -5.67 13.95
C LEU A 196 5.25 -5.49 13.23
N ALA A 197 4.41 -4.55 13.67
CA ALA A 197 3.13 -4.25 13.03
C ALA A 197 3.32 -3.78 11.58
N ILE A 198 4.24 -2.84 11.33
CA ILE A 198 4.57 -2.37 9.97
C ILE A 198 5.11 -3.52 9.12
N ASN A 199 6.10 -4.27 9.59
CA ASN A 199 6.74 -5.33 8.81
C ASN A 199 5.73 -6.45 8.49
N SER A 200 4.84 -6.77 9.42
CA SER A 200 3.77 -7.73 9.19
C SER A 200 2.82 -7.24 8.10
N PHE A 201 2.42 -5.97 8.15
CA PHE A 201 1.58 -5.35 7.11
C PHE A 201 2.25 -5.34 5.73
N LEU A 202 3.55 -4.99 5.66
CA LEU A 202 4.33 -4.99 4.42
C LEU A 202 4.43 -6.39 3.81
N LEU A 203 4.71 -7.41 4.63
CA LEU A 203 4.81 -8.78 4.17
C LEU A 203 3.45 -9.34 3.68
N THR A 204 2.33 -8.93 4.29
CA THR A 204 0.98 -9.31 3.83
C THR A 204 0.64 -8.69 2.48
N SER A 205 0.99 -7.41 2.30
CA SER A 205 0.90 -6.73 1.01
C SER A 205 1.76 -7.42 -0.06
N LEU A 206 2.99 -7.81 0.29
CA LEU A 206 3.91 -8.49 -0.62
C LEU A 206 3.36 -9.85 -1.08
N ASP A 207 2.86 -10.69 -0.17
CA ASP A 207 2.25 -12.00 -0.51
C ASP A 207 1.04 -11.81 -1.43
N THR A 208 0.15 -10.90 -1.04
CA THR A 208 -1.07 -10.64 -1.82
C THR A 208 -0.74 -10.13 -3.22
N ALA A 209 0.19 -9.18 -3.35
CA ALA A 209 0.63 -8.65 -4.64
C ALA A 209 1.22 -9.75 -5.53
N THR A 210 2.14 -10.56 -5.00
CA THR A 210 2.79 -11.63 -5.77
C THR A 210 1.77 -12.67 -6.24
N ARG A 211 0.78 -12.99 -5.40
CA ARG A 211 -0.28 -13.94 -5.75
C ARG A 211 -1.23 -13.38 -6.81
N LEU A 212 -1.63 -12.11 -6.70
CA LEU A 212 -2.49 -11.46 -7.68
C LEU A 212 -1.80 -11.29 -9.03
N THR A 213 -0.53 -10.88 -9.06
CA THR A 213 0.24 -10.79 -10.32
C THR A 213 0.38 -12.16 -10.98
N ARG A 214 0.57 -13.24 -10.21
CA ARG A 214 0.53 -14.59 -10.75
C ARG A 214 -0.80 -14.87 -11.44
N TYR A 215 -1.94 -14.60 -10.78
CA TYR A 215 -3.26 -14.81 -11.38
C TYR A 215 -3.42 -14.02 -12.69
N GLN A 216 -2.98 -12.76 -12.72
CA GLN A 216 -2.99 -11.94 -13.92
C GLN A 216 -2.16 -12.55 -15.05
N ILE A 217 -0.95 -13.08 -14.78
CA ILE A 217 -0.13 -13.75 -15.80
C ILE A 217 -0.82 -15.00 -16.33
N GLN A 218 -1.44 -15.79 -15.45
CA GLN A 218 -2.18 -16.99 -15.86
C GLN A 218 -3.40 -16.61 -16.72
N GLU A 219 -4.13 -15.57 -16.35
CA GLU A 219 -5.28 -15.07 -17.12
C GLU A 219 -4.86 -14.51 -18.49
N LEU A 220 -3.80 -13.69 -18.54
CA LEU A 220 -3.27 -13.12 -19.80
C LEU A 220 -2.76 -14.18 -20.77
N THR A 221 -2.33 -15.34 -20.26
CA THR A 221 -1.85 -16.47 -21.06
C THR A 221 -2.95 -17.50 -21.33
N ASN A 222 -4.20 -17.19 -21.00
CA ASN A 222 -5.36 -18.09 -21.10
C ASN A 222 -5.11 -19.45 -20.41
N MET A 223 -4.54 -19.39 -19.20
CA MET A 223 -4.19 -20.52 -18.33
C MET A 223 -3.13 -21.49 -18.89
N LYS A 224 -2.40 -21.10 -19.95
CA LYS A 224 -1.34 -21.94 -20.53
C LYS A 224 -0.09 -22.03 -19.65
N VAL A 225 0.19 -20.99 -18.88
CA VAL A 225 1.34 -20.95 -17.96
C VAL A 225 0.93 -21.51 -16.60
N ASP A 226 1.70 -22.48 -16.11
CA ASP A 226 1.46 -23.10 -14.81
C ASP A 226 1.77 -22.13 -13.65
N LYS A 227 1.28 -22.47 -12.46
CA LYS A 227 1.41 -21.58 -11.30
C LYS A 227 2.86 -21.33 -10.88
N TYR A 228 3.79 -22.28 -11.10
CA TYR A 228 5.18 -22.14 -10.67
C TYR A 228 5.93 -21.20 -11.61
N THR A 229 5.76 -21.38 -12.92
CA THR A 229 6.37 -20.48 -13.93
C THR A 229 5.79 -19.07 -13.83
N ALA A 230 4.47 -18.93 -13.64
CA ALA A 230 3.85 -17.62 -13.45
C ALA A 230 4.37 -16.89 -12.19
N THR A 231 4.56 -17.61 -11.07
CA THR A 231 5.21 -17.03 -9.88
C THR A 231 6.67 -16.69 -10.14
N LEU A 232 7.42 -17.53 -10.86
CA LEU A 232 8.82 -17.26 -11.18
C LEU A 232 8.97 -15.99 -12.02
N ILE A 233 8.12 -15.79 -13.03
CA ILE A 233 8.07 -14.57 -13.84
C ILE A 233 7.77 -13.35 -12.96
N THR A 234 6.81 -13.47 -12.04
CA THR A 234 6.44 -12.39 -11.11
C THR A 234 7.62 -11.98 -10.22
N VAL A 235 8.27 -12.97 -9.60
CA VAL A 235 9.41 -12.74 -8.70
C VAL A 235 10.62 -12.23 -9.47
N ALA A 236 10.89 -12.74 -10.67
CA ALA A 236 11.95 -12.26 -11.54
C ALA A 236 11.73 -10.81 -11.97
N ALA A 237 10.49 -10.42 -12.30
CA ALA A 237 10.16 -9.04 -12.62
C ALA A 237 10.35 -8.10 -11.42
N ALA A 238 9.93 -8.52 -10.22
CA ALA A 238 10.17 -7.78 -8.99
C ALA A 238 11.67 -7.64 -8.68
N MET A 239 12.45 -8.70 -8.88
CA MET A 239 13.91 -8.69 -8.72
C MET A 239 14.61 -7.80 -9.75
N ALA A 240 14.15 -7.81 -11.00
CA ALA A 240 14.65 -6.89 -12.01
C ALA A 240 14.45 -5.43 -11.57
N LEU A 241 13.28 -5.07 -11.06
CA LEU A 241 13.03 -3.72 -10.51
C LEU A 241 13.88 -3.38 -9.28
N LEU A 242 14.27 -4.37 -8.48
CA LEU A 242 15.15 -4.17 -7.33
C LEU A 242 16.63 -3.97 -7.73
N LEU A 243 17.07 -4.65 -8.79
CA LEU A 243 18.47 -4.66 -9.24
C LEU A 243 18.78 -3.59 -10.30
N VAL A 244 17.81 -3.24 -11.13
CA VAL A 244 17.95 -2.19 -12.15
C VAL A 244 18.10 -0.85 -11.45
N LYS A 245 19.12 -0.11 -11.87
CA LYS A 245 19.38 1.25 -11.44
C LYS A 245 18.81 2.22 -12.46
N THR A 246 18.28 3.34 -12.00
CA THR A 246 17.75 4.42 -12.82
C THR A 246 18.25 5.77 -12.31
N HIS A 247 17.93 6.85 -13.01
CA HIS A 247 18.34 8.19 -12.66
C HIS A 247 17.21 8.94 -11.97
N GLY A 248 17.52 9.55 -10.83
CA GLY A 248 16.60 10.43 -10.12
C GLY A 248 16.54 11.82 -10.75
N PRO A 249 15.65 12.71 -10.25
CA PRO A 249 15.48 14.08 -10.74
C PRO A 249 16.76 14.93 -10.74
N THR A 250 17.72 14.60 -9.87
CA THR A 250 19.01 15.30 -9.73
C THR A 250 20.15 14.60 -10.49
N GLY A 251 19.85 13.62 -11.34
CA GLY A 251 20.86 12.81 -12.05
C GLY A 251 21.53 11.72 -11.19
N ASN A 252 21.22 11.66 -9.89
CA ASN A 252 21.74 10.62 -9.00
C ASN A 252 21.20 9.24 -9.38
N VAL A 253 22.07 8.23 -9.33
CA VAL A 253 21.68 6.84 -9.59
C VAL A 253 20.88 6.32 -8.39
N ILE A 254 19.58 6.12 -8.60
CA ILE A 254 18.64 5.56 -7.62
C ILE A 254 18.20 4.16 -8.07
N PRO A 255 17.88 3.25 -7.15
CA PRO A 255 17.31 1.97 -7.53
C PRO A 255 15.93 2.16 -8.17
N ALA A 256 15.60 1.39 -9.21
CA ALA A 256 14.38 1.58 -9.98
C ALA A 256 13.11 1.51 -9.12
N TRP A 257 13.05 0.59 -8.13
CA TRP A 257 11.92 0.48 -7.19
C TRP A 257 11.55 1.81 -6.50
N ALA A 258 12.53 2.67 -6.18
CA ALA A 258 12.28 3.94 -5.51
C ALA A 258 11.68 4.97 -6.47
N ALA A 259 11.97 4.83 -7.78
CA ALA A 259 11.50 5.72 -8.82
C ALA A 259 10.08 5.39 -9.29
N ILE A 260 9.63 4.12 -9.21
CA ILE A 260 8.34 3.69 -9.78
C ILE A 260 7.13 4.11 -8.94
N TRP A 261 7.32 4.58 -7.70
CA TRP A 261 6.22 4.84 -6.78
C TRP A 261 5.09 5.70 -7.38
N PRO A 262 5.36 6.79 -8.12
CA PRO A 262 4.32 7.55 -8.80
C PRO A 262 3.58 6.76 -9.89
N ILE A 263 4.26 5.87 -10.60
CA ILE A 263 3.66 5.00 -11.64
C ILE A 263 2.76 3.96 -10.99
N PHE A 264 3.20 3.36 -9.88
CA PHE A 264 2.37 2.48 -9.06
C PHE A 264 1.10 3.21 -8.61
N GLY A 265 1.24 4.44 -8.10
CA GLY A 265 0.12 5.29 -7.73
C GLY A 265 -0.85 5.53 -8.88
N ALA A 266 -0.35 5.93 -10.06
CA ALA A 266 -1.17 6.20 -11.23
C ALA A 266 -1.91 4.95 -11.73
N SER A 267 -1.22 3.80 -11.77
CA SER A 267 -1.84 2.52 -12.12
C SER A 267 -2.94 2.14 -11.12
N ASN A 268 -2.69 2.31 -9.81
CA ASN A 268 -3.70 2.07 -8.78
C ASN A 268 -4.93 2.96 -8.96
N GLN A 269 -4.75 4.25 -9.32
CA GLN A 269 -5.88 5.15 -9.55
C GLN A 269 -6.68 4.84 -10.81
N LEU A 270 -6.04 4.32 -11.86
CA LEU A 270 -6.77 3.81 -13.02
C LEU A 270 -7.65 2.60 -12.65
N VAL A 271 -7.10 1.63 -11.91
CA VAL A 271 -7.88 0.48 -11.45
C VAL A 271 -9.03 0.91 -10.53
N ALA A 272 -8.80 1.93 -9.69
CA ALA A 272 -9.86 2.52 -8.85
C ALA A 272 -10.97 3.13 -9.70
N ALA A 273 -10.62 3.93 -10.71
CA ALA A 273 -11.58 4.54 -11.62
C ALA A 273 -12.40 3.48 -12.38
N LEU A 274 -11.77 2.40 -12.84
CA LEU A 274 -12.46 1.27 -13.47
C LEU A 274 -13.44 0.58 -12.52
N ALA A 275 -13.04 0.34 -11.27
CA ALA A 275 -13.91 -0.26 -10.26
C ALA A 275 -15.12 0.65 -9.97
N LEU A 276 -14.91 1.95 -9.80
CA LEU A 276 -15.97 2.93 -9.60
C LEU A 276 -16.91 3.04 -10.80
N LEU A 277 -16.38 2.98 -12.03
CA LEU A 277 -17.19 2.93 -13.25
C LEU A 277 -18.09 1.69 -13.26
N ALA A 278 -17.54 0.52 -12.98
CA ALA A 278 -18.30 -0.73 -12.95
C ALA A 278 -19.45 -0.66 -11.91
N ILE A 279 -19.15 -0.15 -10.71
CA ILE A 279 -20.17 0.09 -9.67
C ILE A 279 -21.20 1.11 -10.16
N GLY A 280 -20.77 2.23 -10.73
CA GLY A 280 -21.66 3.28 -11.22
C GLY A 280 -22.60 2.81 -12.32
N VAL A 281 -22.12 2.00 -13.26
CA VAL A 281 -22.94 1.40 -14.32
C VAL A 281 -23.91 0.36 -13.74
N TRP A 282 -23.46 -0.47 -12.79
CA TRP A 282 -24.32 -1.43 -12.12
C TRP A 282 -25.45 -0.76 -11.32
N VAL A 283 -25.18 0.33 -10.61
CA VAL A 283 -26.21 1.10 -9.89
C VAL A 283 -27.21 1.71 -10.88
N ALA A 284 -26.73 2.27 -11.98
CA ALA A 284 -27.60 2.88 -12.99
C ALA A 284 -28.47 1.85 -13.72
N LYS A 285 -27.89 0.73 -14.17
CA LYS A 285 -28.62 -0.28 -14.96
C LYS A 285 -29.33 -1.31 -14.10
N GLY A 286 -28.65 -1.86 -13.10
CA GLY A 286 -29.15 -2.94 -12.25
C GLY A 286 -30.15 -2.45 -11.21
N LEU A 287 -29.84 -1.34 -10.54
CA LEU A 287 -30.71 -0.78 -9.48
C LEU A 287 -31.61 0.36 -9.96
N LYS A 288 -31.40 0.89 -11.17
CA LYS A 288 -32.11 2.07 -11.72
C LYS A 288 -32.08 3.27 -10.76
N LYS A 289 -30.96 3.46 -10.08
CA LYS A 289 -30.74 4.55 -9.10
C LYS A 289 -29.69 5.54 -9.58
N ASN A 290 -29.72 6.73 -8.99
CA ASN A 290 -28.70 7.74 -9.22
C ASN A 290 -27.31 7.21 -8.81
N ASN A 291 -26.35 7.23 -9.76
CA ASN A 291 -25.00 6.69 -9.59
C ASN A 291 -23.93 7.77 -9.36
N GLN A 292 -24.32 9.03 -9.17
CA GLN A 292 -23.39 10.16 -9.01
C GLN A 292 -22.37 9.95 -7.87
N PHE A 293 -22.75 9.24 -6.80
CA PHE A 293 -21.84 8.93 -5.70
C PHE A 293 -20.59 8.12 -6.12
N ALA A 294 -20.70 7.31 -7.19
CA ALA A 294 -19.58 6.56 -7.75
C ALA A 294 -18.93 7.31 -8.92
N MET A 295 -19.75 7.98 -9.75
CA MET A 295 -19.29 8.66 -10.96
C MET A 295 -18.47 9.92 -10.69
N VAL A 296 -18.80 10.71 -9.66
CA VAL A 296 -18.06 11.93 -9.31
C VAL A 296 -16.64 11.61 -8.86
N PRO A 297 -16.40 10.70 -7.89
CA PRO A 297 -15.04 10.28 -7.54
C PRO A 297 -14.31 9.64 -8.72
N MET A 298 -14.99 8.86 -9.56
CA MET A 298 -14.38 8.24 -10.74
C MET A 298 -13.78 9.28 -11.67
N TRP A 299 -14.56 10.29 -12.07
CA TRP A 299 -14.09 11.35 -12.97
C TRP A 299 -12.98 12.19 -12.36
N PHE A 300 -13.11 12.55 -11.08
CA PHE A 300 -12.06 13.29 -10.36
C PHE A 300 -10.72 12.53 -10.39
N MET A 301 -10.76 11.22 -10.11
CA MET A 301 -9.58 10.39 -10.08
C MET A 301 -8.99 10.15 -11.48
N LEU A 302 -9.85 9.99 -12.50
CA LEU A 302 -9.40 9.86 -13.87
C LEU A 302 -8.68 11.12 -14.36
N VAL A 303 -9.29 12.31 -14.17
CA VAL A 303 -8.69 13.60 -14.57
C VAL A 303 -7.37 13.83 -13.84
N THR A 304 -7.35 13.55 -12.53
CA THR A 304 -6.13 13.66 -11.72
C THR A 304 -5.04 12.72 -12.22
N THR A 305 -5.39 11.50 -12.62
CA THR A 305 -4.42 10.52 -13.14
C THR A 305 -3.87 10.93 -14.51
N VAL A 306 -4.72 11.39 -15.43
CA VAL A 306 -4.30 11.89 -16.75
C VAL A 306 -3.36 13.10 -16.59
N ALA A 307 -3.73 14.06 -15.72
CA ALA A 307 -2.88 15.22 -15.44
C ALA A 307 -1.53 14.81 -14.85
N ALA A 308 -1.51 13.88 -13.88
CA ALA A 308 -0.28 13.43 -13.25
C ALA A 308 0.64 12.68 -14.22
N LEU A 309 0.09 11.81 -15.06
CA LEU A 309 0.85 11.10 -16.09
C LEU A 309 1.45 12.08 -17.11
N GLY A 310 0.69 13.10 -17.52
CA GLY A 310 1.20 14.16 -18.41
C GLY A 310 2.37 14.94 -17.81
N ILE A 311 2.24 15.36 -16.55
CA ILE A 311 3.33 16.05 -15.81
C ILE A 311 4.54 15.11 -15.68
N MET A 312 4.32 13.85 -15.29
CA MET A 312 5.40 12.89 -15.09
C MET A 312 6.17 12.61 -16.38
N ILE A 313 5.49 12.47 -17.52
CA ILE A 313 6.13 12.29 -18.83
C ILE A 313 6.95 13.53 -19.18
N LYS A 314 6.38 14.73 -19.05
CA LYS A 314 7.06 15.99 -19.35
C LYS A 314 8.33 16.15 -18.51
N ASP A 315 8.23 15.97 -17.20
CA ASP A 315 9.33 16.19 -16.28
C ASP A 315 10.45 15.16 -16.47
N ASN A 316 10.11 13.88 -16.67
CA ASN A 316 11.12 12.83 -16.88
C ASN A 316 11.81 12.88 -18.24
N LEU A 317 11.18 13.49 -19.24
CA LEU A 317 11.81 13.79 -20.54
C LEU A 317 12.67 15.06 -20.49
N ALA A 318 12.34 16.02 -19.62
CA ALA A 318 13.05 17.28 -19.48
C ALA A 318 14.35 17.17 -18.67
N TYR A 319 14.61 16.05 -17.99
CA TYR A 319 15.87 15.82 -17.28
C TYR A 319 17.06 15.65 -18.23
N ALA A 320 18.25 16.05 -17.77
CA ALA A 320 19.50 15.94 -18.53
C ALA A 320 19.85 14.48 -18.92
N SER A 321 19.30 13.49 -18.22
CA SER A 321 19.32 12.08 -18.61
C SER A 321 17.90 11.53 -18.52
N PRO A 322 17.19 11.39 -19.65
CA PRO A 322 15.80 10.94 -19.65
C PRO A 322 15.63 9.57 -19.00
N ASN A 323 14.66 9.46 -18.09
CA ASN A 323 14.37 8.22 -17.38
C ASN A 323 13.35 7.37 -18.15
N TYR A 324 13.81 6.63 -19.16
CA TYR A 324 12.93 5.81 -20.01
C TYR A 324 12.20 4.71 -19.24
N VAL A 325 12.75 4.24 -18.12
CA VAL A 325 12.10 3.26 -17.22
C VAL A 325 10.80 3.80 -16.65
N LEU A 326 10.70 5.13 -16.47
CA LEU A 326 9.47 5.79 -16.01
C LEU A 326 8.60 6.31 -17.15
N VAL A 327 9.22 6.81 -18.22
CA VAL A 327 8.49 7.40 -19.35
C VAL A 327 7.67 6.34 -20.08
N VAL A 328 8.24 5.17 -20.38
CA VAL A 328 7.55 4.13 -21.17
C VAL A 328 6.29 3.61 -20.46
N PRO A 329 6.33 3.19 -19.18
CA PRO A 329 5.11 2.76 -18.49
C PRO A 329 4.12 3.91 -18.31
N SER A 330 4.58 5.15 -18.11
CA SER A 330 3.69 6.31 -18.00
C SER A 330 2.91 6.58 -19.29
N ILE A 331 3.55 6.43 -20.46
CA ILE A 331 2.87 6.54 -21.76
C ILE A 331 1.83 5.44 -21.91
N ILE A 332 2.18 4.19 -21.58
CA ILE A 332 1.24 3.06 -21.63
C ILE A 332 0.04 3.33 -20.73
N LEU A 333 0.26 3.76 -19.48
CA LEU A 333 -0.82 4.11 -18.56
C LEU A 333 -1.65 5.28 -19.06
N LEU A 334 -1.06 6.28 -19.72
CA LEU A 334 -1.80 7.39 -20.29
C LEU A 334 -2.72 6.93 -21.43
N VAL A 335 -2.24 6.06 -22.31
CA VAL A 335 -3.07 5.44 -23.36
C VAL A 335 -4.21 4.64 -22.74
N LEU A 336 -3.94 3.83 -21.73
CA LEU A 336 -4.97 3.08 -21.00
C LEU A 336 -5.99 3.99 -20.30
N ALA A 337 -5.54 5.10 -19.74
CA ALA A 337 -6.41 6.11 -19.13
C ALA A 337 -7.36 6.72 -20.17
N LEU A 338 -6.86 7.07 -21.35
CA LEU A 338 -7.68 7.59 -22.45
C LEU A 338 -8.68 6.56 -22.97
N LEU A 339 -8.26 5.30 -23.12
CA LEU A 339 -9.15 4.20 -23.47
C LEU A 339 -10.28 4.03 -22.44
N MET A 340 -9.95 4.16 -21.15
CA MET A 340 -10.94 4.12 -20.08
C MET A 340 -11.95 5.26 -20.16
N VAL A 341 -11.55 6.46 -20.58
CA VAL A 341 -12.49 7.56 -20.85
C VAL A 341 -13.50 7.16 -21.92
N PHE A 342 -13.02 6.59 -23.03
CA PHE A 342 -13.88 6.17 -24.13
C PHE A 342 -14.87 5.09 -23.69
N GLU A 343 -14.41 4.06 -22.99
CA GLU A 343 -15.28 3.00 -22.47
C GLU A 343 -16.27 3.53 -21.42
N SER A 344 -15.84 4.45 -20.54
CA SER A 344 -16.72 5.09 -19.55
C SER A 344 -17.86 5.85 -20.24
N MET A 345 -17.54 6.65 -21.25
CA MET A 345 -18.53 7.41 -22.01
C MET A 345 -19.50 6.50 -22.77
N LYS A 346 -18.99 5.41 -23.38
CA LYS A 346 -19.80 4.42 -24.08
C LYS A 346 -20.75 3.69 -23.13
N ALA A 347 -20.26 3.24 -21.99
CA ALA A 347 -21.04 2.54 -20.98
C ALA A 347 -22.16 3.43 -20.40
N LEU A 348 -21.88 4.71 -20.15
CA LEU A 348 -22.88 5.67 -19.67
C LEU A 348 -23.94 5.99 -20.71
N LYS A 349 -23.55 6.22 -21.98
CA LYS A 349 -24.51 6.44 -23.07
C LYS A 349 -25.42 5.24 -23.25
N GLN A 350 -24.91 4.02 -23.14
CA GLN A 350 -25.75 2.82 -23.19
C GLN A 350 -26.67 2.75 -21.97
N ALA A 351 -26.20 3.08 -20.76
CA ALA A 351 -27.05 3.12 -19.56
C ALA A 351 -28.20 4.13 -19.66
N GLN A 352 -27.99 5.27 -20.31
CA GLN A 352 -29.05 6.25 -20.54
C GLN A 352 -30.08 5.82 -21.59
N LYS A 353 -29.70 4.97 -22.55
CA LYS A 353 -30.63 4.44 -23.57
C LYS A 353 -31.52 3.32 -23.06
N ASP A 354 -31.07 2.59 -22.04
CA ASP A 354 -31.77 1.43 -21.47
C ASP A 354 -32.69 1.81 -20.28
N LEU A 355 -32.68 3.09 -19.87
CA LEU A 355 -33.57 3.70 -18.87
C LEU A 355 -34.73 4.40 -19.56
#